data_AF-A0A835ML88-F1
#
_entry.id   AF-A0A835ML88-F1
#
_cell.length_a   1.000
_cell.length_b   1.000
_cell.length_c   1.000
_cell.angle_alpha   90.00
_cell.angle_beta   90.00
_cell.angle_gamma   90.00
#
_symmetry.space_group_name_H-M   'P 1'
#
loop_
_entity.id
_entity.type
_entity.pdbx_description
1 polymer ?
#
loop_
_entity_poly.entity_id
_entity_poly.type
_entity_poly.pdbx_seq_one_letter_code
_entity_poly.pdbx_strand_id
1 'polypeptide(L)'
;MTDTPQQRGKCKARREKPKLFTKAFLQPKFNTDQHQDSPISSRIRQQDQEPPRTMMNGVSLPTHLNSHASSVPILTGTNFSEWKEQVEFTLGVLDLDLALLKDKPDPLTDKSTHEEKTLFNAWERSDRLSIMFLRMTIASNIKTSLPKPENAKDYMKAIEERFKTADNSLAGKLMADLTTIKFDGTRSMHEHELYSISITTLMDG
;
A
#
# COMPACT_ATOMS: atom_id res chain seq x y z
N MET A 1 -67.19 -15.77 50.45
CA MET A 1 -67.29 -15.53 48.99
C MET A 1 -65.89 -15.75 48.45
N THR A 2 -65.50 -16.88 47.85
CA THR A 2 -66.20 -17.77 46.93
C THR A 2 -65.76 -19.23 47.09
N ASP A 3 -66.63 -20.13 46.62
CA ASP A 3 -66.65 -21.58 46.72
C ASP A 3 -65.50 -22.39 46.06
N THR A 4 -65.21 -23.51 46.74
CA THR A 4 -64.80 -24.91 46.39
C THR A 4 -65.03 -25.46 44.95
N PRO A 5 -64.69 -26.74 44.59
CA PRO A 5 -63.63 -27.71 44.95
C PRO A 5 -62.92 -28.29 43.68
N GLN A 6 -62.11 -29.37 43.75
CA GLN A 6 -62.30 -30.65 42.98
C GLN A 6 -61.03 -31.55 42.88
N GLN A 7 -61.03 -32.62 43.70
CA GLN A 7 -60.69 -34.05 43.43
C GLN A 7 -59.28 -34.54 42.99
N ARG A 8 -58.80 -35.52 43.79
CA ARG A 8 -57.90 -36.64 43.47
C ARG A 8 -58.51 -37.56 42.39
N GLY A 9 -57.68 -38.22 41.56
CA GLY A 9 -58.12 -39.37 40.75
C GLY A 9 -56.99 -40.07 39.99
N LYS A 10 -56.91 -41.41 40.09
CA LYS A 10 -55.78 -42.29 39.74
C LYS A 10 -55.69 -42.72 38.26
N CYS A 11 -54.50 -43.26 37.93
CA CYS A 11 -54.00 -43.89 36.70
C CYS A 11 -54.95 -44.84 35.93
N LYS A 12 -54.76 -44.95 34.61
CA LYS A 12 -55.04 -46.15 33.80
C LYS A 12 -54.01 -46.34 32.67
N ALA A 13 -53.56 -47.58 32.52
CA ALA A 13 -52.53 -48.07 31.62
C ALA A 13 -53.04 -48.31 30.19
N ARG A 14 -52.13 -48.33 29.20
CA ARG A 14 -52.26 -49.20 28.03
C ARG A 14 -50.89 -49.71 27.56
N ARG A 15 -50.77 -51.04 27.56
CA ARG A 15 -49.69 -51.87 27.02
C ARG A 15 -49.73 -51.82 25.49
N GLU A 16 -48.57 -51.89 24.81
CA GLU A 16 -48.31 -52.82 23.68
C GLU A 16 -46.80 -53.12 23.53
N LYS A 17 -46.48 -54.40 23.34
CA LYS A 17 -45.24 -55.04 22.82
C LYS A 17 -45.74 -56.03 21.75
N PRO A 18 -44.89 -56.77 20.99
CA PRO A 18 -43.62 -56.47 20.32
C PRO A 18 -43.63 -56.97 18.84
N LYS A 19 -42.59 -56.73 18.04
CA LYS A 19 -42.22 -57.66 16.94
C LYS A 19 -40.70 -57.72 16.74
N LEU A 20 -40.14 -58.92 16.96
CA LEU A 20 -38.79 -59.34 16.55
C LEU A 20 -38.77 -59.53 15.02
N PHE A 21 -37.65 -59.20 14.37
CA PHE A 21 -37.21 -59.89 13.16
C PHE A 21 -35.68 -59.98 13.10
N THR A 22 -35.20 -61.22 13.08
CA THR A 22 -33.82 -61.67 12.84
C THR A 22 -33.57 -61.76 11.34
N LYS A 23 -32.37 -61.41 10.86
CA LYS A 23 -31.70 -62.13 9.76
C LYS A 23 -30.24 -61.71 9.56
N ALA A 24 -29.50 -62.68 9.02
CA ALA A 24 -28.07 -62.89 9.13
C ALA A 24 -27.23 -62.26 8.02
N PHE A 25 -25.95 -62.20 8.36
CA PHE A 25 -24.73 -61.91 7.61
C PHE A 25 -24.67 -62.58 6.21
N LEU A 26 -24.46 -61.79 5.16
CA LEU A 26 -23.91 -62.22 3.87
C LEU A 26 -23.07 -61.07 3.28
N GLN A 27 -21.77 -61.31 3.08
CA GLN A 27 -20.89 -60.42 2.30
C GLN A 27 -20.94 -60.79 0.81
N PRO A 28 -20.88 -59.83 -0.12
CA PRO A 28 -20.56 -60.10 -1.51
C PRO A 28 -19.06 -59.93 -1.79
N LYS A 29 -18.56 -60.87 -2.58
CA LYS A 29 -17.18 -61.06 -3.02
C LYS A 29 -16.72 -59.96 -3.99
N PHE A 30 -15.43 -59.64 -3.91
CA PHE A 30 -14.68 -58.95 -4.96
C PHE A 30 -14.78 -59.71 -6.30
N ASN A 31 -15.03 -58.97 -7.39
CA ASN A 31 -14.74 -59.46 -8.73
C ASN A 31 -14.07 -58.32 -9.52
N THR A 32 -12.87 -58.60 -10.01
CA THR A 32 -12.06 -57.76 -10.87
C THR A 32 -12.29 -58.25 -12.31
N ASP A 33 -12.66 -57.37 -13.23
CA ASP A 33 -12.33 -57.45 -14.67
C ASP A 33 -12.77 -56.12 -15.34
N GLN A 34 -11.81 -55.25 -15.70
CA GLN A 34 -11.20 -55.07 -17.03
C GLN A 34 -12.00 -54.16 -17.99
N HIS A 35 -11.43 -52.97 -18.19
CA HIS A 35 -11.43 -52.08 -19.35
C HIS A 35 -12.74 -51.70 -20.08
N GLN A 36 -13.12 -50.43 -19.92
CA GLN A 36 -13.37 -49.51 -21.05
C GLN A 36 -13.33 -48.05 -20.54
N ASP A 37 -12.16 -47.41 -20.70
CA ASP A 37 -12.00 -45.98 -20.45
C ASP A 37 -12.64 -45.20 -21.61
N SER A 38 -13.69 -44.42 -21.31
CA SER A 38 -14.29 -43.46 -22.23
C SER A 38 -13.40 -42.21 -22.39
N PRO A 39 -13.23 -41.64 -23.60
CA PRO A 39 -12.28 -40.57 -23.89
C PRO A 39 -12.78 -39.17 -23.48
N ILE A 40 -13.44 -39.04 -22.33
CA ILE A 40 -13.95 -37.76 -21.80
C ILE A 40 -13.15 -37.29 -20.57
N SER A 41 -12.37 -38.19 -19.94
CA SER A 41 -11.56 -37.87 -18.74
C SER A 41 -10.22 -37.18 -19.00
N SER A 42 -9.97 -36.69 -20.22
CA SER A 42 -8.76 -35.91 -20.54
C SER A 42 -8.98 -34.40 -20.57
N ARG A 43 -10.22 -33.92 -20.36
CA ARG A 43 -10.56 -32.49 -20.42
C ARG A 43 -10.74 -31.81 -19.06
N ILE A 44 -10.60 -32.54 -17.96
CA ILE A 44 -10.61 -31.99 -16.58
C ILE A 44 -9.19 -32.09 -16.00
N ARG A 45 -8.24 -31.35 -16.58
CA ARG A 45 -6.88 -31.13 -16.02
C ARG A 45 -6.25 -29.80 -16.47
N GLN A 46 -7.05 -28.77 -16.78
CA GLN A 46 -6.49 -27.48 -17.21
C GLN A 46 -7.19 -26.23 -16.68
N GLN A 47 -8.09 -26.33 -15.70
CA GLN A 47 -8.57 -25.16 -14.96
C GLN A 47 -8.39 -25.41 -13.46
N ASP A 48 -7.81 -24.41 -12.80
CA ASP A 48 -7.36 -24.34 -11.40
C ASP A 48 -5.95 -24.88 -11.06
N GLN A 49 -4.96 -24.46 -11.85
CA GLN A 49 -3.59 -24.38 -11.34
C GLN A 49 -3.11 -22.92 -11.39
N GLU A 50 -3.31 -22.22 -10.27
CA GLU A 50 -2.65 -20.92 -10.00
C GLU A 50 -1.14 -21.12 -10.21
N PRO A 51 -0.44 -20.24 -10.95
CA PRO A 51 1.01 -20.37 -11.13
C PRO A 51 1.68 -20.35 -9.75
N PRO A 52 2.79 -21.10 -9.56
CA PRO A 52 3.44 -21.17 -8.27
C PRO A 52 3.85 -19.75 -7.85
N ARG A 53 3.22 -19.24 -6.78
CA ARG A 53 3.66 -18.00 -6.14
C ARG A 53 5.13 -18.15 -5.85
N THR A 54 5.94 -17.31 -6.48
CA THR A 54 7.34 -17.13 -6.16
C THR A 54 7.43 -16.97 -4.65
N MET A 55 7.99 -17.97 -3.97
CA MET A 55 8.35 -17.88 -2.56
C MET A 55 9.47 -16.84 -2.48
N MET A 56 9.10 -15.56 -2.31
CA MET A 56 10.08 -14.55 -1.95
C MET A 56 10.65 -14.96 -0.59
N ASN A 57 11.92 -15.34 -0.59
CA ASN A 57 12.69 -15.70 0.58
C ASN A 57 12.48 -14.68 1.70
N GLY A 58 11.74 -15.07 2.74
CA GLY A 58 12.08 -14.94 4.16
C GLY A 58 12.42 -13.58 4.79
N VAL A 59 12.38 -12.47 4.06
CA VAL A 59 12.56 -11.12 4.62
C VAL A 59 11.26 -10.37 4.44
N SER A 60 10.64 -9.97 5.56
CA SER A 60 9.37 -9.27 5.52
C SER A 60 9.50 -7.96 4.71
N LEU A 61 8.53 -7.65 3.87
CA LEU A 61 8.49 -6.39 3.11
C LEU A 61 8.79 -5.14 3.99
N PRO A 62 8.32 -5.04 5.25
CA PRO A 62 8.73 -3.99 6.17
C PRO A 62 10.25 -3.87 6.37
N THR A 63 10.96 -5.01 6.46
CA THR A 63 12.42 -5.05 6.61
C THR A 63 13.13 -4.57 5.35
N HIS A 64 12.61 -4.93 4.17
CA HIS A 64 13.16 -4.47 2.88
C HIS A 64 12.97 -2.95 2.71
N LEU A 65 11.78 -2.44 3.03
CA LEU A 65 11.47 -1.01 2.90
C LEU A 65 12.35 -0.12 3.80
N ASN A 66 12.66 -0.57 5.01
CA ASN A 66 13.56 0.16 5.91
C ASN A 66 15.01 0.20 5.40
N SER A 67 15.49 -0.89 4.79
CA SER A 67 16.81 -0.93 4.16
C SER A 67 16.91 0.10 3.03
N HIS A 68 15.92 0.11 2.14
CA HIS A 68 15.84 1.07 1.03
C HIS A 68 15.71 2.51 1.51
N ALA A 69 14.89 2.76 2.53
CA ALA A 69 14.75 4.10 3.11
C ALA A 69 16.07 4.61 3.71
N SER A 70 16.91 3.71 4.24
CA SER A 70 18.22 4.07 4.80
C SER A 70 19.25 4.44 3.73
N SER A 71 19.08 3.99 2.48
CA SER A 71 19.93 4.37 1.36
C SER A 71 19.53 5.69 0.68
N VAL A 72 18.31 6.18 0.93
CA VAL A 72 17.88 7.48 0.43
C VAL A 72 18.44 8.58 1.35
N PRO A 73 19.05 9.65 0.82
CA PRO A 73 19.49 10.76 1.65
C PRO A 73 18.31 11.36 2.42
N ILE A 74 18.50 11.77 3.68
CA ILE A 74 17.42 12.43 4.42
C ILE A 74 17.17 13.82 3.80
N LEU A 75 15.90 14.17 3.59
CA LEU A 75 15.51 15.51 3.16
C LEU A 75 15.76 16.50 4.29
N THR A 76 16.71 17.43 4.08
CA THR A 76 17.19 18.37 5.11
C THR A 76 16.86 19.83 4.83
N GLY A 77 16.60 20.20 3.57
CA GLY A 77 16.43 21.60 3.21
C GLY A 77 16.81 21.91 1.78
N THR A 78 18.04 21.56 1.45
CA THR A 78 18.76 22.00 0.24
C THR A 78 18.92 20.91 -0.80
N ASN A 79 18.57 19.67 -0.46
CA ASN A 79 18.76 18.49 -1.28
C ASN A 79 17.45 17.98 -1.90
N PHE A 80 16.45 18.84 -2.11
CA PHE A 80 15.12 18.42 -2.54
C PHE A 80 15.14 17.69 -3.89
N SER A 81 15.88 18.20 -4.87
CA SER A 81 15.99 17.61 -6.22
C SER A 81 16.55 16.18 -6.17
N GLU A 82 17.74 16.00 -5.56
CA GLU A 82 18.39 14.70 -5.38
C GLU A 82 17.52 13.73 -4.56
N TRP A 83 16.93 14.22 -3.46
CA TRP A 83 16.05 13.43 -2.63
C TRP A 83 14.85 12.90 -3.41
N LYS A 84 14.20 13.78 -4.20
CA LYS A 84 13.01 13.44 -4.98
C LYS A 84 13.33 12.35 -6.01
N GLU A 85 14.40 12.52 -6.78
CA GLU A 85 14.83 11.55 -7.78
C GLU A 85 15.08 10.17 -7.15
N GLN A 86 15.82 10.13 -6.03
CA GLN A 86 16.14 8.87 -5.36
C GLN A 86 14.88 8.20 -4.78
N VAL A 87 13.93 8.98 -4.25
CA VAL A 87 12.65 8.46 -3.75
C VAL A 87 11.82 7.87 -4.89
N GLU A 88 11.64 8.60 -5.99
CA GLU A 88 10.86 8.14 -7.14
C GLU A 88 11.47 6.87 -7.74
N PHE A 89 12.80 6.84 -7.92
CA PHE A 89 13.52 5.65 -8.37
C PHE A 89 13.28 4.45 -7.45
N THR A 90 13.45 4.64 -6.13
CA THR A 90 13.32 3.56 -5.16
C THR A 90 11.90 3.02 -5.07
N LEU A 91 10.89 3.89 -5.10
CA LEU A 91 9.49 3.46 -5.11
C LEU A 91 9.12 2.73 -6.40
N GLY A 92 9.67 3.14 -7.55
CA GLY A 92 9.50 2.43 -8.81
C GLY A 92 10.10 1.02 -8.79
N VAL A 93 11.33 0.86 -8.28
CA VAL A 93 12.00 -0.46 -8.14
C VAL A 93 11.23 -1.40 -7.20
N LEU A 94 10.46 -0.85 -6.27
CA LEU A 94 9.67 -1.61 -5.30
C LEU A 94 8.23 -1.88 -5.75
N ASP A 95 7.83 -1.44 -6.95
CA ASP A 95 6.45 -1.47 -7.44
C ASP A 95 5.46 -0.75 -6.49
N LEU A 96 5.89 0.38 -5.90
CA LEU A 96 5.12 1.19 -4.96
C LEU A 96 4.77 2.59 -5.49
N ASP A 97 5.11 2.90 -6.73
CA ASP A 97 4.89 4.20 -7.37
C ASP A 97 3.46 4.37 -7.94
N LEU A 98 2.65 3.31 -8.01
CA LEU A 98 1.30 3.34 -8.58
C LEU A 98 0.43 4.48 -8.03
N ALA A 99 0.40 4.69 -6.71
CA ALA A 99 -0.37 5.74 -6.07
C ALA A 99 0.19 7.15 -6.27
N LEU A 100 1.46 7.28 -6.69
CA LEU A 100 2.04 8.55 -7.11
C LEU A 100 1.66 8.89 -8.56
N LEU A 101 1.57 7.87 -9.41
CA LEU A 101 1.34 8.02 -10.85
C LEU A 101 -0.15 8.12 -11.22
N LYS A 102 -1.01 7.40 -10.49
CA LYS A 102 -2.45 7.29 -10.80
C LYS A 102 -3.29 7.90 -9.70
N ASP A 103 -4.37 8.57 -10.12
CA ASP A 103 -5.38 9.06 -9.19
C ASP A 103 -6.06 7.89 -8.48
N LYS A 104 -6.62 8.20 -7.31
CA LYS A 104 -7.32 7.21 -6.49
C LYS A 104 -8.45 6.57 -7.30
N PRO A 105 -8.48 5.23 -7.41
CA PRO A 105 -9.55 4.54 -8.11
C PRO A 105 -10.88 4.71 -7.36
N ASP A 106 -11.97 4.55 -8.10
CA ASP A 106 -13.31 4.64 -7.54
C ASP A 106 -13.51 3.61 -6.41
N PRO A 107 -14.30 3.95 -5.38
CA PRO A 107 -14.64 3.01 -4.32
C PRO A 107 -15.25 1.73 -4.89
N LEU A 108 -14.78 0.59 -4.38
CA LEU A 108 -15.30 -0.71 -4.78
C LEU A 108 -16.79 -0.84 -4.42
N THR A 109 -17.54 -1.48 -5.31
CA THR A 109 -18.95 -1.83 -5.11
C THR A 109 -19.15 -3.34 -5.22
N ASP A 110 -20.33 -3.83 -4.83
CA ASP A 110 -20.68 -5.26 -4.95
C ASP A 110 -20.59 -5.78 -6.40
N LYS A 111 -20.70 -4.87 -7.38
CA LYS A 111 -20.64 -5.17 -8.81
C LYS A 111 -19.22 -5.09 -9.39
N SER A 112 -18.23 -4.67 -8.59
CA SER A 112 -16.89 -4.45 -9.10
C SER A 112 -16.25 -5.74 -9.58
N THR A 113 -15.58 -5.66 -10.73
CA THR A 113 -14.90 -6.79 -11.36
C THR A 113 -13.70 -7.23 -10.53
N HIS A 114 -13.16 -8.40 -10.86
CA HIS A 114 -11.96 -8.91 -10.20
C HIS A 114 -10.74 -8.00 -10.44
N GLU A 115 -10.64 -7.44 -11.64
CA GLU A 115 -9.58 -6.54 -12.07
C GLU A 115 -9.65 -5.20 -11.32
N GLU A 116 -10.85 -4.62 -11.18
CA GLU A 116 -11.07 -3.39 -10.41
C GLU A 116 -10.67 -3.57 -8.94
N LYS A 117 -11.06 -4.70 -8.33
CA LYS A 117 -10.68 -5.04 -6.95
C LYS A 117 -9.17 -5.17 -6.81
N THR A 118 -8.52 -5.81 -7.79
CA THR A 118 -7.06 -5.99 -7.81
C THR A 118 -6.34 -4.65 -7.91
N LEU A 119 -6.79 -3.78 -8.82
CA LEU A 119 -6.23 -2.43 -8.99
C LEU A 119 -6.40 -1.59 -7.72
N PHE A 120 -7.59 -1.59 -7.13
CA PHE A 120 -7.86 -0.84 -5.90
C PHE A 120 -6.93 -1.29 -4.75
N ASN A 121 -6.80 -2.60 -4.55
CA ASN A 121 -5.93 -3.15 -3.50
C ASN A 121 -4.44 -2.86 -3.76
N ALA A 122 -4.00 -2.92 -5.01
CA ALA A 122 -2.63 -2.57 -5.39
C ALA A 122 -2.35 -1.09 -5.15
N TRP A 123 -3.29 -0.22 -5.52
CA TRP A 123 -3.21 1.22 -5.30
C TRP A 123 -3.18 1.54 -3.80
N GLU A 124 -4.08 0.97 -2.99
CA GLU A 124 -4.14 1.20 -1.53
C GLU A 124 -2.85 0.75 -0.83
N ARG A 125 -2.28 -0.39 -1.27
CA ARG A 125 -1.00 -0.87 -0.77
C ARG A 125 0.14 0.08 -1.13
N SER A 126 0.21 0.51 -2.38
CA SER A 126 1.20 1.48 -2.88
C SER A 126 1.09 2.80 -2.10
N ASP A 127 -0.12 3.32 -1.93
CA ASP A 127 -0.41 4.56 -1.19
C ASP A 127 0.13 4.51 0.24
N ARG A 128 -0.28 3.48 0.99
CA ARG A 128 0.13 3.29 2.39
C ARG A 128 1.64 3.18 2.55
N LEU A 129 2.29 2.39 1.69
CA LEU A 129 3.73 2.13 1.82
C LEU A 129 4.57 3.31 1.33
N SER A 130 4.14 4.01 0.29
CA SER A 130 4.80 5.22 -0.21
C SER A 130 4.74 6.36 0.81
N ILE A 131 3.59 6.56 1.48
CA ILE A 131 3.51 7.52 2.60
C ILE A 131 4.51 7.14 3.70
N MET A 132 4.59 5.84 4.06
CA MET A 132 5.53 5.40 5.10
C MET A 132 6.98 5.66 4.68
N PHE A 133 7.34 5.33 3.44
CA PHE A 133 8.66 5.54 2.89
C PHE A 133 9.04 7.03 2.86
N LEU A 134 8.19 7.88 2.31
CA LEU A 134 8.37 9.34 2.30
C LEU A 134 8.59 9.88 3.71
N ARG A 135 7.78 9.44 4.68
CA ARG A 135 7.94 9.88 6.07
C ARG A 135 9.24 9.41 6.70
N MET A 136 9.82 8.28 6.29
CA MET A 136 11.09 7.78 6.82
C MET A 136 12.28 8.61 6.31
N THR A 137 12.20 9.11 5.08
CA THR A 137 13.30 9.83 4.41
C THR A 137 13.25 11.35 4.63
N ILE A 138 12.35 11.86 5.47
CA ILE A 138 12.21 13.30 5.76
C ILE A 138 12.63 13.63 7.19
N ALA A 139 13.47 14.66 7.35
CA ALA A 139 13.91 15.15 8.65
C ALA A 139 12.74 15.57 9.54
N SER A 140 12.87 15.36 10.84
CA SER A 140 11.79 15.56 11.82
C SER A 140 11.24 16.99 11.84
N ASN A 141 12.11 17.99 11.77
CA ASN A 141 11.76 19.41 11.73
C ASN A 141 10.95 19.80 10.48
N ILE A 142 11.18 19.13 9.35
CA ILE A 142 10.42 19.35 8.11
C ILE A 142 9.07 18.64 8.20
N LYS A 143 9.07 17.40 8.69
CA LYS A 143 7.88 16.56 8.86
C LYS A 143 6.80 17.21 9.71
N THR A 144 7.18 17.96 10.75
CA THR A 144 6.24 18.69 11.62
C THR A 144 5.57 19.88 10.93
N SER A 145 6.17 20.41 9.85
CA SER A 145 5.62 21.53 9.07
C SER A 145 4.70 21.09 7.92
N LEU A 146 4.69 19.79 7.59
CA LEU A 146 3.89 19.25 6.50
C LEU A 146 2.45 18.92 6.97
N PRO A 147 1.45 19.08 6.09
CA PRO A 147 0.10 18.64 6.38
C PRO A 147 0.05 17.11 6.53
N LYS A 148 -1.01 16.61 7.18
CA LYS A 148 -1.28 15.18 7.23
C LYS A 148 -1.52 14.65 5.81
N PRO A 149 -0.88 13.56 5.38
CA PRO A 149 -1.10 12.99 4.06
C PRO A 149 -2.52 12.41 3.95
N GLU A 150 -3.26 12.81 2.92
CA GLU A 150 -4.50 12.15 2.50
C GLU A 150 -4.20 10.92 1.64
N ASN A 151 -3.27 11.07 0.69
CA ASN A 151 -2.68 10.02 -0.14
C ASN A 151 -1.21 10.38 -0.46
N ALA A 152 -0.46 9.44 -1.02
CA ALA A 152 0.96 9.56 -1.32
C ALA A 152 1.25 10.69 -2.33
N LYS A 153 0.39 10.81 -3.36
CA LYS A 153 0.53 11.82 -4.42
C LYS A 153 0.40 13.25 -3.87
N ASP A 154 -0.63 13.48 -3.07
CA ASP A 154 -0.85 14.77 -2.42
C ASP A 154 0.24 15.09 -1.39
N TYR A 155 0.77 14.07 -0.71
CA TYR A 155 1.89 14.27 0.21
C TYR A 155 3.17 14.67 -0.53
N MET A 156 3.52 13.99 -1.63
CA MET A 156 4.65 14.37 -2.48
C MET A 156 4.50 15.80 -3.00
N LYS A 157 3.29 16.16 -3.46
CA LYS A 157 2.98 17.52 -3.91
C LYS A 157 3.14 18.56 -2.79
N ALA A 158 2.66 18.27 -1.58
CA ALA A 158 2.82 19.18 -0.44
C ALA A 158 4.30 19.40 -0.07
N ILE A 159 5.13 18.36 -0.21
CA ILE A 159 6.58 18.46 -0.04
C ILE A 159 7.15 19.35 -1.14
N GLU A 160 6.86 19.07 -2.41
CA GLU A 160 7.29 19.89 -3.55
C GLU A 160 7.00 21.37 -3.36
N GLU A 161 5.76 21.74 -3.04
CA GLU A 161 5.36 23.15 -2.89
C GLU A 161 6.13 23.86 -1.76
N ARG A 162 6.44 23.12 -0.69
CA ARG A 162 7.21 23.63 0.45
C ARG A 162 8.66 23.97 0.06
N PHE A 163 9.24 23.27 -0.91
CA PHE A 163 10.61 23.51 -1.39
C PHE A 163 10.65 24.46 -2.59
N LYS A 164 9.68 24.42 -3.51
CA LYS A 164 9.53 25.44 -4.58
C LYS A 164 9.45 26.86 -4.01
N THR A 165 8.72 27.04 -2.90
CA THR A 165 8.60 28.35 -2.24
C THR A 165 9.91 28.80 -1.60
N ALA A 166 10.70 27.87 -1.06
CA ALA A 166 11.98 28.16 -0.43
C ALA A 166 13.01 28.63 -1.47
N ASP A 167 13.08 27.96 -2.62
CA ASP A 167 13.99 28.30 -3.71
C ASP A 167 13.65 29.68 -4.30
N ASN A 168 12.36 29.95 -4.56
CA ASN A 168 11.91 31.27 -5.02
C ASN A 168 12.21 32.39 -4.01
N SER A 169 12.05 32.12 -2.71
CA SER A 169 12.40 33.09 -1.66
C SER A 169 13.90 33.34 -1.57
N LEU A 170 14.73 32.31 -1.74
CA LEU A 170 16.18 32.43 -1.75
C LEU A 170 16.63 33.23 -2.98
N ALA A 171 16.14 32.88 -4.17
CA ALA A 171 16.40 33.62 -5.40
C ALA A 171 15.99 35.09 -5.28
N GLY A 172 14.79 35.37 -4.74
CA GLY A 172 14.33 36.74 -4.48
C GLY A 172 15.23 37.50 -3.50
N LYS A 173 15.69 36.85 -2.42
CA LYS A 173 16.65 37.44 -1.48
C LYS A 173 17.99 37.72 -2.15
N LEU A 174 18.54 36.77 -2.91
CA LEU A 174 19.79 36.93 -3.64
C LEU A 174 19.69 38.10 -4.65
N MET A 175 18.56 38.25 -5.33
CA MET A 175 18.30 39.38 -6.23
C MET A 175 18.21 40.73 -5.49
N ALA A 176 17.58 40.75 -4.31
CA ALA A 176 17.54 41.94 -3.46
C ALA A 176 18.94 42.31 -2.94
N ASP A 177 19.72 41.33 -2.50
CA ASP A 177 21.10 41.51 -2.06
C ASP A 177 21.98 42.02 -3.23
N LEU A 178 21.82 41.46 -4.44
CA LEU A 178 22.52 41.91 -5.64
C LEU A 178 22.20 43.36 -6.02
N THR A 179 20.93 43.75 -5.98
CA THR A 179 20.51 45.13 -6.34
C THR A 179 20.86 46.17 -5.26
N THR A 180 21.09 45.72 -4.03
CA THR A 180 21.50 46.59 -2.91
C THR A 180 23.01 46.72 -2.75
N ILE A 181 23.79 45.78 -3.28
CA ILE A 181 25.24 45.93 -3.43
C ILE A 181 25.50 47.07 -4.41
N LYS A 182 25.72 48.27 -3.86
CA LYS A 182 26.25 49.42 -4.59
C LYS A 182 27.76 49.36 -4.51
N PHE A 183 28.43 49.61 -5.62
CA PHE A 183 29.87 49.78 -5.66
C PHE A 183 30.28 50.95 -4.75
N ASP A 184 30.84 50.65 -3.59
CA ASP A 184 31.23 51.61 -2.54
C ASP A 184 32.71 52.05 -2.65
N GLY A 185 33.41 51.58 -3.68
CA GLY A 185 34.82 51.86 -3.93
C GLY A 185 35.81 51.16 -3.00
N THR A 186 35.33 50.36 -2.03
CA THR A 186 36.21 49.60 -1.11
C THR A 186 36.63 48.23 -1.67
N ARG A 187 35.80 47.62 -2.53
CA ARG A 187 36.15 46.41 -3.29
C ARG A 187 36.68 46.77 -4.67
N SER A 188 37.66 46.01 -5.16
CA SER A 188 38.13 46.16 -6.54
C SER A 188 37.03 45.80 -7.55
N MET A 189 37.03 46.41 -8.74
CA MET A 189 36.01 46.11 -9.78
C MET A 189 35.93 44.61 -10.09
N HIS A 190 37.07 43.91 -10.11
CA HIS A 190 37.11 42.46 -10.36
C HIS A 190 36.46 41.63 -9.23
N GLU A 191 36.57 42.04 -7.97
CA GLU A 191 35.90 41.34 -6.86
C GLU A 191 34.39 41.57 -6.89
N HIS A 192 33.94 42.76 -7.28
CA HIS A 192 32.51 43.05 -7.48
C HIS A 192 31.93 42.22 -8.63
N GLU A 193 32.69 42.06 -9.72
CA GLU A 193 32.30 41.30 -10.91
C GLU A 193 32.23 39.79 -10.62
N LEU A 194 33.24 39.22 -9.96
CA LEU A 194 33.25 37.81 -9.55
C LEU A 194 32.14 37.48 -8.55
N TYR A 195 31.86 38.40 -7.62
CA TYR A 195 30.77 38.24 -6.66
C TYR A 195 29.40 38.29 -7.35
N SER A 196 29.22 39.18 -8.32
CA SER A 196 27.99 39.23 -9.12
C SER A 196 27.79 37.95 -9.95
N ILE A 197 28.86 37.41 -10.53
CA ILE A 197 28.81 36.19 -11.35
C ILE A 197 28.47 34.96 -10.51
N SER A 198 29.10 34.79 -9.33
CA SER A 198 28.88 33.62 -8.49
C SER A 198 27.43 33.51 -7.98
N ILE A 199 26.80 34.63 -7.66
CA ILE A 199 25.38 34.69 -7.26
C ILE A 199 24.47 34.37 -8.45
N THR A 200 24.82 34.81 -9.66
CA THR A 200 24.06 34.48 -10.88
C THR A 200 24.11 32.98 -11.18
N THR A 201 25.28 32.34 -11.03
CA THR A 201 25.42 30.88 -11.24
C THR A 201 24.63 30.05 -10.22
N LEU A 202 24.40 30.57 -9.01
CA LEU A 202 23.56 29.93 -7.99
C LEU A 202 22.05 30.04 -8.28
N MET A 203 21.63 30.88 -9.22
CA MET A 203 20.22 31.00 -9.63
C MET A 203 19.83 30.02 -10.74
N ASP A 204 20.79 29.46 -11.46
CA ASP A 204 20.58 28.61 -12.65
C ASP A 204 20.66 27.10 -12.38
N GLY A 205 20.94 26.68 -11.14
CA GLY A 205 21.10 25.27 -10.72
C GLY A 205 20.14 24.88 -9.60
#